data_AF-M9LRM9-F1
#
_entry.id   AF-M9LRM9-F1
#
_cell.length_a   1.000
_cell.length_b   1.000
_cell.length_c   1.000
_cell.angle_alpha   90.00
_cell.angle_beta   90.00
_cell.angle_gamma   90.00
#
_symmetry.space_group_name_H-M   'P 1'
#
loop_
_entity.id
_entity.type
_entity.pdbx_description
1 polymer ?
#
loop_
_entity_poly.entity_id
_entity_poly.type
_entity_poly.pdbx_seq_one_letter_code
_entity_poly.pdbx_strand_id
1 'polypeptide(L)'
;MAGNEDLIQFEQLFWRVSRKIQYLRKKKFNDRLSDSQTYILVKLATEGPQKVSGLAESIGITPGGVTSNSDKLIASGYAERKRDEEDRRVVSGYGDLYY
;
A
#
# COMPACT_ATOMS: atom_id res chain seq x y z
N MET A 1 -27.47 10.35 -21.94
CA MET A 1 -27.77 9.04 -21.32
C MET A 1 -26.54 8.13 -21.17
N ALA A 2 -25.45 8.32 -21.92
CA ALA A 2 -24.22 7.51 -21.81
C ALA A 2 -23.52 7.55 -20.43
N GLY A 3 -23.56 8.68 -19.71
CA GLY A 3 -22.81 8.83 -18.45
C GLY A 3 -23.25 7.94 -17.27
N ASN A 4 -24.46 7.39 -17.28
CA ASN A 4 -24.93 6.52 -16.17
C ASN A 4 -24.51 5.05 -16.38
N GLU A 5 -24.42 4.61 -17.63
CA GLU A 5 -24.06 3.23 -17.97
C GLU A 5 -22.56 2.98 -17.74
N ASP A 6 -21.71 3.95 -18.09
CA ASP A 6 -20.27 3.91 -17.82
C ASP A 6 -19.96 3.86 -16.32
N LEU A 7 -20.70 4.65 -15.52
CA LEU A 7 -20.55 4.66 -14.06
C LEU A 7 -20.94 3.31 -13.44
N ILE A 8 -22.04 2.71 -13.90
CA ILE A 8 -22.47 1.38 -13.44
C ILE A 8 -21.44 0.31 -13.82
N GLN A 9 -20.91 0.35 -15.03
CA GLN A 9 -19.87 -0.59 -15.46
C GLN A 9 -18.58 -0.42 -14.64
N PHE A 10 -18.17 0.83 -14.39
CA PHE A 10 -17.04 1.13 -13.53
C PHE A 10 -17.26 0.60 -12.11
N GLU A 11 -18.43 0.84 -11.52
CA GLU A 11 -18.79 0.37 -10.18
C GLU A 11 -18.69 -1.17 -10.10
N GLN A 12 -19.26 -1.88 -11.07
CA GLN A 12 -19.21 -3.33 -11.10
C GLN A 12 -17.78 -3.87 -11.23
N LEU A 13 -16.97 -3.26 -12.10
CA LEU A 13 -15.57 -3.64 -12.28
C LEU A 13 -14.76 -3.34 -11.01
N PHE A 14 -14.94 -2.16 -10.42
CA PHE A 14 -14.31 -1.75 -9.18
C PHE A 14 -14.58 -2.77 -8.07
N TRP A 15 -15.84 -3.13 -7.82
CA TRP A 15 -16.18 -4.11 -6.80
C TRP A 15 -15.61 -5.50 -7.06
N ARG A 16 -15.54 -5.92 -8.33
CA ARG A 16 -14.95 -7.21 -8.72
C ARG A 16 -13.44 -7.24 -8.44
N VAL A 17 -12.73 -6.19 -8.81
CA VAL A 17 -11.28 -6.04 -8.56
C VAL A 17 -11.01 -5.94 -7.05
N SER A 18 -11.74 -5.09 -6.33
CA SER A 18 -11.60 -4.90 -4.88
C SER A 18 -11.80 -6.21 -4.10
N ARG A 19 -12.82 -7.01 -4.43
CA ARG A 19 -13.00 -8.34 -3.82
C ARG A 19 -11.84 -9.29 -4.08
N LYS A 20 -11.29 -9.27 -5.29
CA LYS A 20 -10.14 -10.13 -5.64
C LYS A 20 -8.89 -9.71 -4.85
N ILE A 21 -8.62 -8.42 -4.74
CA ILE A 21 -7.52 -7.87 -3.93
C ILE A 21 -7.68 -8.27 -2.46
N GLN A 22 -8.87 -8.08 -1.88
CA GLN A 22 -9.17 -8.48 -0.50
C GLN A 22 -8.93 -9.97 -0.28
N TYR A 23 -9.40 -10.83 -1.18
CA TYR A 23 -9.17 -12.28 -1.10
C TYR A 23 -7.67 -12.64 -1.16
N LEU A 24 -6.93 -12.06 -2.11
CA LEU A 24 -5.50 -12.33 -2.25
C LEU A 24 -4.71 -11.87 -1.02
N ARG A 25 -5.05 -10.68 -0.50
CA ARG A 25 -4.47 -10.17 0.74
C ARG A 25 -4.76 -11.10 1.92
N LYS A 26 -6.01 -11.51 2.09
CA LYS A 26 -6.41 -12.46 3.14
C LYS A 26 -5.64 -13.77 3.05
N LYS A 27 -5.53 -14.32 1.84
CA LYS A 27 -4.79 -15.57 1.59
C LYS A 27 -3.30 -15.44 1.92
N LYS A 28 -2.67 -14.32 1.57
CA LYS A 28 -1.22 -14.13 1.70
C LYS A 28 -0.78 -13.66 3.08
N PHE A 29 -1.57 -12.80 3.71
CA PHE A 29 -1.22 -12.13 4.96
C PHE A 29 -2.16 -12.48 6.12
N ASN A 30 -3.12 -13.39 5.93
CA ASN A 30 -4.08 -13.83 6.94
C ASN A 30 -4.80 -12.66 7.64
N ASP A 31 -5.28 -11.68 6.85
CA ASP A 31 -5.93 -10.44 7.31
C ASP A 31 -5.08 -9.55 8.24
N ARG A 32 -3.76 -9.76 8.31
CA ARG A 32 -2.85 -8.96 9.15
C ARG A 32 -2.55 -7.57 8.60
N LEU A 33 -2.87 -7.30 7.34
CA LEU A 33 -2.58 -6.03 6.67
C LEU A 33 -3.85 -5.27 6.29
N SER A 34 -3.87 -3.97 6.58
CA SER A 34 -4.89 -3.02 6.09
C SER A 34 -4.70 -2.71 4.60
N ASP A 35 -5.68 -2.04 3.98
CA ASP A 35 -5.55 -1.53 2.59
C ASP A 35 -4.36 -0.58 2.47
N SER A 36 -4.21 0.38 3.39
CA SER A 36 -3.08 1.33 3.38
C SER A 36 -1.73 0.63 3.55
N GLN A 37 -1.63 -0.36 4.43
CA GLN A 37 -0.40 -1.15 4.60
C GLN A 37 -0.06 -1.95 3.35
N THR A 38 -1.07 -2.56 2.72
CA THR A 38 -0.92 -3.30 1.47
C THR A 38 -0.44 -2.39 0.35
N TYR A 39 -1.05 -1.21 0.21
CA TYR A 39 -0.64 -0.23 -0.79
C TYR A 39 0.82 0.21 -0.58
N ILE A 40 1.21 0.53 0.66
CA ILE A 40 2.60 0.90 0.98
C ILE A 40 3.56 -0.21 0.52
N LEU A 41 3.30 -1.47 0.89
CA LEU A 41 4.17 -2.57 0.48
C LEU A 41 4.23 -2.77 -1.03
N VAL A 42 3.10 -2.68 -1.74
CA VAL A 42 3.07 -2.77 -3.21
C VAL A 42 3.92 -1.67 -3.81
N LYS A 43 3.74 -0.42 -3.38
CA LYS A 43 4.51 0.72 -3.89
C LYS A 43 6.01 0.58 -3.62
N LEU A 44 6.38 0.11 -2.43
CA LEU A 44 7.77 -0.17 -2.09
C LEU A 44 8.37 -1.31 -2.93
N ALA A 45 7.58 -2.34 -3.25
CA ALA A 45 8.02 -3.45 -4.09
C ALA A 45 8.15 -3.06 -5.58
N THR A 46 7.30 -2.15 -6.07
CA THR A 46 7.28 -1.74 -7.49
C THR A 46 8.17 -0.54 -7.79
N GLU A 47 8.34 0.37 -6.83
CA GLU A 47 9.01 1.66 -7.03
C GLU A 47 10.24 1.84 -6.11
N GLY A 48 10.58 0.82 -5.31
CA GLY A 48 11.70 0.88 -4.38
C GLY A 48 11.44 1.77 -3.16
N PRO A 49 12.49 2.20 -2.44
CA PRO A 49 12.34 2.99 -1.22
C PRO A 49 11.59 4.30 -1.43
N GLN A 50 10.64 4.63 -0.55
CA GLN A 50 9.79 5.82 -0.68
C GLN A 50 9.90 6.74 0.54
N LYS A 51 9.78 8.05 0.29
CA LYS A 51 9.63 9.06 1.35
C LYS A 51 8.23 9.00 1.94
N VAL A 52 8.11 9.18 3.25
CA VAL A 52 6.81 9.21 3.96
C VAL A 52 5.85 10.23 3.34
N SER A 53 6.34 11.41 2.95
CA SER A 53 5.54 12.45 2.30
C SER A 53 5.00 12.03 0.93
N GLY A 54 5.80 11.32 0.14
CA GLY A 54 5.37 10.81 -1.18
C GLY A 54 4.34 9.68 -1.06
N LEU A 55 4.52 8.79 -0.08
CA LEU A 55 3.53 7.77 0.24
C LEU A 55 2.19 8.42 0.68
N ALA A 56 2.26 9.47 1.51
CA ALA A 56 1.10 10.18 2.02
C ALA A 56 0.27 10.81 0.89
N GLU A 57 0.94 11.48 -0.05
CA GLU A 57 0.32 12.06 -1.24
C GLU A 57 -0.31 10.97 -2.13
N SER A 58 0.42 9.87 -2.40
CA SER A 58 -0.06 8.81 -3.28
C SER A 58 -1.28 8.03 -2.76
N ILE A 59 -1.36 7.84 -1.44
CA ILE A 59 -2.49 7.14 -0.79
C ILE A 59 -3.64 8.10 -0.44
N GLY A 60 -3.36 9.40 -0.30
CA GLY A 60 -4.33 10.38 0.18
C GLY A 60 -4.56 10.31 1.69
N ILE A 61 -3.53 10.02 2.49
CA ILE A 61 -3.60 10.05 3.96
C ILE A 61 -2.53 10.97 4.54
N THR A 62 -2.63 11.30 5.83
CA THR A 62 -1.65 12.18 6.48
C THR A 62 -0.27 11.51 6.62
N PRO A 63 0.84 12.28 6.67
CA PRO A 63 2.17 11.73 6.96
C PRO A 63 2.24 10.96 8.30
N GLY A 64 1.46 11.38 9.31
CA GLY A 64 1.31 10.64 10.57
C GLY A 64 0.62 9.28 10.38
N GLY A 65 -0.41 9.21 9.53
CA GLY A 65 -1.04 7.96 9.14
C GLY A 65 -0.09 7.01 8.42
N VAL A 66 0.72 7.51 7.47
CA VAL A 66 1.76 6.70 6.82
C VAL A 66 2.79 6.22 7.83
N THR A 67 3.24 7.09 8.74
CA THR A 67 4.20 6.72 9.79
C THR A 67 3.66 5.59 10.65
N SER A 68 2.43 5.70 11.16
CA SER A 68 1.80 4.64 11.96
C SER A 68 1.66 3.32 11.18
N ASN A 69 1.27 3.36 9.91
CA ASN A 69 1.19 2.15 9.08
C ASN A 69 2.58 1.54 8.83
N SER A 70 3.59 2.38 8.58
CA SER A 70 4.98 1.95 8.35
C SER A 70 5.56 1.32 9.61
N ASP A 71 5.33 1.89 10.79
CA ASP A 71 5.84 1.34 12.06
C ASP A 71 5.23 -0.04 12.34
N LYS A 72 3.95 -0.25 12.04
CA LYS A 72 3.30 -1.57 12.13
C LYS A 72 3.89 -2.58 11.13
N LEU A 73 4.19 -2.14 9.91
CA LEU A 73 4.84 -2.98 8.90
C LEU A 73 6.27 -3.37 9.30
N ILE A 74 7.01 -2.43 9.88
CA ILE A 74 8.37 -2.66 10.40
C ILE A 74 8.33 -3.63 11.58
N ALA A 75 7.44 -3.40 12.54
CA ALA A 75 7.26 -4.30 13.69
C ALA A 75 6.86 -5.73 13.27
N SER A 76 6.18 -5.86 12.13
CA SER A 76 5.77 -7.16 11.57
C SER A 76 6.80 -7.77 10.62
N GLY A 77 7.97 -7.13 10.42
CA GLY A 77 9.05 -7.62 9.56
C GLY A 77 8.80 -7.47 8.06
N TYR A 78 7.80 -6.68 7.62
CA TYR A 78 7.51 -6.49 6.19
C TYR A 78 8.25 -5.31 5.57
N ALA A 79 8.70 -4.37 6.39
CA ALA A 79 9.40 -3.17 5.94
C ALA A 79 10.56 -2.83 6.88
N GLU A 80 11.48 -2.02 6.38
CA GLU A 80 12.54 -1.39 7.17
C GLU A 80 12.59 0.10 6.87
N ARG A 81 13.18 0.87 7.78
CA ARG A 81 13.38 2.31 7.59
C ARG A 81 14.87 2.56 7.43
N LYS A 82 15.29 3.07 6.27
CA LYS A 82 16.67 3.48 6.02
C LYS A 82 16.82 4.98 6.28
N ARG A 83 17.92 5.36 6.93
CA ARG A 83 18.38 6.75 6.96
C ARG A 83 19.13 6.99 5.66
N ASP A 84 18.61 7.91 4.86
CA ASP A 84 19.35 8.49 3.74
C ASP A 84 20.26 9.60 4.30
N GLU A 85 21.49 9.73 3.80
CA GLU A 85 22.51 10.68 4.33
C GLU A 85 22.10 12.15 4.16
N GLU A 86 21.11 12.42 3.30
CA GLU A 86 20.57 13.75 2.98
C GLU A 86 19.33 14.16 3.81
N ASP A 87 19.14 13.56 4.98
CA ASP A 87 18.11 13.93 5.97
C ASP A 87 16.65 13.63 5.55
N ARG A 88 16.37 12.44 4.99
CA ARG A 88 15.00 11.91 4.93
C ARG A 88 14.95 10.41 5.21
N ARG A 89 14.13 10.01 6.19
CA ARG A 89 13.86 8.61 6.51
C ARG A 89 12.99 8.00 5.41
N VAL A 90 13.51 7.01 4.67
CA VAL A 90 12.78 6.28 3.62
C VAL A 90 12.34 4.90 4.12
N VAL A 91 11.18 4.44 3.69
CA VAL A 91 10.70 3.07 3.97
C VAL A 91 11.11 2.18 2.81
N SER A 92 11.57 0.95 3.09
CA SER A 92 11.90 -0.09 2.09
C SER A 92 11.16 -1.39 2.47
N GLY A 93 10.74 -2.20 1.50
CA GLY A 93 10.17 -3.53 1.76
C GLY A 93 11.26 -4.60 1.87
N TYR A 94 10.99 -5.71 2.56
CA TYR A 94 11.84 -6.90 2.45
C TYR A 94 11.60 -7.63 1.11
N GLY A 95 12.69 -8.13 0.52
CA GLY A 95 12.72 -8.71 -0.83
C GLY A 95 11.72 -9.84 -1.07
N ASP A 96 11.22 -9.86 -2.30
CA ASP A 96 10.47 -10.92 -2.97
C ASP A 96 9.20 -11.44 -2.28
N LEU A 97 8.13 -10.65 -2.41
CA LEU A 97 6.76 -11.13 -2.32
C LEU A 97 6.36 -12.03 -3.51
N TYR A 98 7.30 -12.71 -4.18
CA TYR A 98 7.04 -13.66 -5.24
C TYR A 98 7.48 -15.07 -4.82
N TYR A 99 6.70 -15.68 -3.92
CA TYR A 99 6.45 -17.13 -3.85
C TYR A 99 5.03 -17.34 -3.32
#